data_AF-A0A538R7X9-F1
#
_entry.id   AF-A0A538R7X9-F1
#
_cell.length_a   1.000
_cell.length_b   1.000
_cell.length_c   1.000
_cell.angle_alpha   90.00
_cell.angle_beta   90.00
_cell.angle_gamma   90.00
#
_symmetry.space_group_name_H-M   'P 1'
#
loop_
_entity.id
_entity.type
_entity.pdbx_description
1 polymer ?
#
loop_
_entity_poly.entity_id
_entity_poly.type
_entity_poly.pdbx_seq_one_letter_code
_entity_poly.pdbx_strand_id
1 'polypeptide(L)'
;MRYLFGDSTESDLEFDYLAFLREVIDCAVVMAECEVTLGVTVEDRRTRELETAAVIAAVDDLGRRASQLVGPVASEQASAPVGRCAAAIAAAIREAVERESQQARAALAAECDEMDRQDQRQRERARTVLEKLLRAHDLPGAHKELEVAWTAAGVKATMRERTSFGVEAVVALDIPASSIFGIDLRVDRIADGVEVRTHETGGWLKKSDKVVAHKLGRYQVTGVQVGGDATTVRLRMTPEPSAPGFVITARRGGELHVEPTGAEPGREVAIDERDVARLRLLAERLETAVRALADNRTGLVSVEIDGAPIAQHAHPRVLAERLIAAVAPTVQQIASHSRSPGELVLRRPLGDNRREEIFVSTADLRKRLDGLPSAAREVFAPLQLGGEPAKPAVDEPRPPARPPAEVKAPAPAAEVKAPPPAAEVKAPPPAVEVKAPPPAAERPVPVADHRFDSESDTRPDIRHPGRIGPPPAPKSDARSGPSRLAPLASIADVRRATPPTASRGESPVIVDASLFDDTDSPFPASRPDRPATDRPASAAPRTVDKALEIAAEASRKRGDDSALGDAIDRALDEAEGPPSSK
;
A
#
# COMPACT_ATOMS: atom_id res chain seq x y z
N MET A 1 7.09 28.00 4.35
CA MET A 1 6.38 29.20 4.84
C MET A 1 5.42 28.73 5.91
N ARG A 2 5.31 29.41 7.06
CA ARG A 2 4.37 29.01 8.11
C ARG A 2 2.97 29.53 7.82
N TYR A 3 1.97 28.72 8.14
CA TYR A 3 0.57 29.13 8.12
C TYR A 3 0.26 29.96 9.37
N LEU A 4 -0.80 30.75 9.31
CA LEU A 4 -1.40 31.45 10.45
C LEU A 4 -2.78 30.85 10.69
N PHE A 5 -3.27 30.93 11.93
CA PHE A 5 -4.65 30.59 12.20
C PHE A 5 -5.63 31.67 11.68
N GLY A 6 -6.94 31.40 11.70
CA GLY A 6 -7.98 32.32 11.21
C GLY A 6 -8.00 33.70 11.89
N ASP A 7 -7.60 33.78 13.15
CA ASP A 7 -7.43 35.03 13.90
C ASP A 7 -6.11 35.77 13.58
N SER A 8 -5.22 35.17 12.79
CA SER A 8 -3.85 35.60 12.46
C SER A 8 -2.77 35.34 13.50
N THR A 9 -3.03 34.52 14.52
CA THR A 9 -1.97 34.01 15.39
C THR A 9 -1.04 33.07 14.61
N GLU A 10 0.25 33.05 14.98
CA GLU A 10 1.23 32.19 14.33
C GLU A 10 0.93 30.72 14.59
N SER A 11 1.08 29.88 13.56
CA SER A 11 0.93 28.43 13.65
C SER A 11 2.26 27.73 13.35
N ASP A 12 2.47 26.58 13.96
CA ASP A 12 3.60 25.69 13.65
C ASP A 12 3.36 24.85 12.38
N LEU A 13 2.21 25.02 11.73
CA LEU A 13 1.85 24.31 10.51
C LEU A 13 2.63 24.83 9.30
N GLU A 14 3.26 23.92 8.56
CA GLU A 14 4.10 24.23 7.40
C GLU A 14 3.46 23.86 6.05
N PHE A 15 2.29 23.21 6.08
CA PHE A 15 1.55 22.74 4.90
C PHE A 15 0.04 22.99 5.02
N ASP A 16 -0.70 22.76 3.94
CA ASP A 16 -2.16 22.89 3.91
C ASP A 16 -2.83 21.75 4.71
N TYR A 17 -2.90 21.96 6.03
CA TYR A 17 -3.46 20.99 6.96
C TYR A 17 -4.96 20.73 6.71
N LEU A 18 -5.69 21.68 6.11
CA LEU A 18 -7.11 21.51 5.83
C LEU A 18 -7.37 20.61 4.63
N ALA A 19 -6.50 20.66 3.61
CA ALA A 19 -6.50 19.68 2.52
C ALA A 19 -6.17 18.28 3.04
N PHE A 20 -5.09 18.15 3.83
CA PHE A 20 -4.72 16.90 4.51
C PHE A 20 -5.86 16.32 5.36
N LEU A 21 -6.53 17.15 6.17
CA LEU A 21 -7.65 16.73 7.02
C LEU A 21 -8.79 16.10 6.21
N ARG A 22 -9.12 16.65 5.04
CA ARG A 22 -10.16 16.08 4.16
C ARG A 22 -9.79 14.68 3.69
N GLU A 23 -8.54 14.48 3.27
CA GLU A 23 -8.05 13.17 2.82
C GLU A 23 -7.95 12.17 3.97
N VAL A 24 -7.55 12.61 5.15
CA VAL A 24 -7.56 11.80 6.38
C VAL A 24 -8.97 11.33 6.71
N ILE A 25 -9.96 12.22 6.67
CA ILE A 25 -11.37 11.86 6.93
C ILE A 25 -11.86 10.86 5.88
N ASP A 26 -11.58 11.08 4.60
CA ASP A 26 -11.98 10.14 3.53
C ASP A 26 -11.35 8.75 3.73
N CYS A 27 -10.07 8.70 4.10
CA CYS A 27 -9.39 7.46 4.43
C CYS A 27 -10.00 6.76 5.65
N ALA A 28 -10.23 7.50 6.74
CA ALA A 28 -10.83 6.98 7.96
C ALA A 28 -12.27 6.47 7.73
N VAL A 29 -13.06 7.13 6.87
CA VAL A 29 -14.41 6.68 6.50
C VAL A 29 -14.33 5.31 5.83
N VAL A 30 -13.44 5.12 4.86
CA VAL A 30 -13.29 3.83 4.15
C VAL A 30 -12.82 2.72 5.09
N MET A 31 -11.93 3.01 6.04
CA MET A 31 -11.51 2.04 7.07
C MET A 31 -12.68 1.64 7.98
N ALA A 32 -13.51 2.60 8.37
CA ALA A 32 -14.70 2.34 9.19
C ALA A 32 -15.80 1.60 8.42
N GLU A 33 -16.01 1.90 7.13
CA GLU A 33 -16.88 1.13 6.23
C GLU A 33 -16.41 -0.31 6.13
N CYS A 34 -15.10 -0.51 5.91
CA CYS A 34 -14.49 -1.84 5.81
C CYS A 34 -14.77 -2.68 7.07
N GLU A 35 -14.57 -2.12 8.26
CA GLU A 35 -14.89 -2.80 9.53
C GLU A 35 -16.35 -3.23 9.63
N VAL A 36 -17.28 -2.32 9.27
CA VAL A 36 -18.72 -2.60 9.31
C VAL A 36 -19.07 -3.75 8.37
N THR A 37 -18.55 -3.73 7.14
CA THR A 37 -18.78 -4.81 6.17
C THR A 37 -18.20 -6.13 6.65
N LEU A 38 -16.96 -6.15 7.13
CA LEU A 38 -16.35 -7.38 7.69
C LEU A 38 -17.16 -7.94 8.86
N GLY A 39 -17.67 -7.07 9.74
CA GLY A 39 -18.52 -7.47 10.86
C GLY A 39 -19.83 -8.14 10.40
N VAL A 40 -20.47 -7.60 9.35
CA VAL A 40 -21.67 -8.20 8.75
C VAL A 40 -21.33 -9.56 8.14
N THR A 41 -20.24 -9.67 7.37
CA THR A 41 -19.80 -10.94 6.77
C THR A 41 -19.60 -12.03 7.81
N VAL A 42 -18.98 -11.70 8.96
CA VAL A 42 -18.74 -12.66 10.06
C VAL A 42 -20.04 -13.17 10.67
N GLU A 43 -21.02 -12.29 10.92
CA GLU A 43 -22.32 -12.69 11.48
C GLU A 43 -23.15 -13.49 10.46
N ASP A 44 -23.10 -13.12 9.17
CA ASP A 44 -23.76 -13.85 8.09
C ASP A 44 -23.16 -15.26 7.93
N ARG A 45 -21.84 -15.38 7.93
CA ARG A 45 -21.13 -16.67 7.91
C ARG A 45 -21.58 -17.57 9.06
N ARG A 46 -21.59 -17.04 10.28
CA ARG A 46 -22.04 -17.76 11.47
C ARG A 46 -23.50 -18.21 11.35
N THR A 47 -24.37 -17.36 10.82
CA THR A 47 -25.78 -17.70 10.59
C THR A 47 -25.92 -18.84 9.58
N ARG A 48 -25.20 -18.77 8.45
CA ARG A 48 -25.19 -19.82 7.42
C ARG A 48 -24.63 -21.15 7.90
N GLU A 49 -23.60 -21.13 8.74
CA GLU A 49 -23.06 -22.33 9.39
C GLU A 49 -24.11 -23.02 10.26
N LEU A 50 -24.84 -22.24 11.09
CA LEU A 50 -25.91 -22.77 11.94
C LEU A 50 -27.09 -23.32 11.14
N GLU A 51 -27.52 -22.60 10.10
CA GLU A 51 -28.58 -23.04 9.19
C GLU A 51 -28.21 -24.34 8.47
N THR A 52 -27.00 -24.40 7.91
CA THR A 52 -26.49 -25.60 7.21
C THR A 52 -26.39 -26.78 8.18
N ALA A 53 -25.91 -26.56 9.41
CA ALA A 53 -25.86 -27.60 10.43
C ALA A 53 -27.26 -28.13 10.79
N ALA A 54 -28.26 -27.25 10.87
CA ALA A 54 -29.65 -27.64 11.11
C ALA A 54 -30.23 -28.47 9.94
N VAL A 55 -29.93 -28.10 8.69
CA VAL A 55 -30.33 -28.85 7.50
C VAL A 55 -29.73 -30.26 7.51
N ILE A 56 -28.41 -30.37 7.75
CA ILE A 56 -27.72 -31.67 7.83
C ILE A 56 -28.34 -32.54 8.93
N ALA A 57 -28.59 -31.96 10.11
CA ALA A 57 -29.22 -32.69 11.21
C ALA A 57 -30.64 -33.19 10.87
N ALA A 58 -31.42 -32.40 10.13
CA ALA A 58 -32.75 -32.80 9.68
C ALA A 58 -32.70 -33.93 8.63
N VAL A 59 -31.75 -33.87 7.68
CA VAL A 59 -31.51 -34.91 6.68
C VAL A 59 -31.08 -36.22 7.34
N ASP A 60 -30.14 -36.15 8.29
CA ASP A 60 -29.68 -37.30 9.07
C ASP A 60 -30.83 -37.92 9.88
N ASP A 61 -31.66 -37.10 10.52
CA ASP A 61 -32.78 -37.58 11.30
C ASP A 61 -33.86 -38.27 10.44
N LEU A 62 -34.16 -37.71 9.27
CA LEU A 62 -35.03 -38.35 8.28
C LEU A 62 -34.45 -39.70 7.83
N GLY A 63 -33.15 -39.73 7.53
CA GLY A 63 -32.41 -40.94 7.18
C GLY A 63 -32.49 -42.04 8.24
N ARG A 64 -32.33 -41.66 9.51
CA ARG A 64 -32.48 -42.56 10.66
C ARG A 64 -33.90 -43.11 10.75
N ARG A 65 -34.92 -42.25 10.69
CA ARG A 65 -36.33 -42.66 10.75
C ARG A 65 -36.70 -43.60 9.61
N ALA A 66 -36.29 -43.29 8.38
CA ALA A 66 -36.53 -44.15 7.22
C ALA A 66 -35.80 -45.51 7.34
N SER A 67 -34.56 -45.51 7.83
CA SER A 67 -33.79 -46.75 8.07
C SER A 67 -34.40 -47.63 9.16
N GLN A 68 -34.99 -47.05 10.20
CA GLN A 68 -35.68 -47.80 11.26
C GLN A 68 -36.92 -48.56 10.76
N LEU A 69 -37.60 -48.05 9.73
CA LEU A 69 -38.77 -48.71 9.15
C LEU A 69 -38.39 -49.91 8.27
N VAL A 70 -37.27 -49.82 7.55
CA VAL A 70 -36.85 -50.83 6.55
C VAL A 70 -35.87 -51.86 7.14
N GLY A 71 -35.11 -51.47 8.17
CA GLY A 71 -34.09 -52.29 8.81
C GLY A 71 -34.57 -53.66 9.32
N PRO A 72 -35.68 -53.74 10.08
CA PRO A 72 -36.20 -55.02 10.56
C PRO A 72 -36.50 -55.99 9.42
N VAL A 73 -37.18 -55.53 8.36
CA VAL A 73 -37.53 -56.36 7.18
C VAL A 73 -36.28 -56.85 6.45
N ALA A 74 -35.26 -55.99 6.30
CA ALA A 74 -33.99 -56.37 5.68
C ALA A 74 -33.25 -57.45 6.49
N SER A 75 -33.31 -57.37 7.83
CA SER A 75 -32.62 -58.31 8.73
C SER A 75 -33.35 -59.64 8.92
N GLU A 76 -34.66 -59.63 9.10
CA GLU A 76 -35.47 -60.83 9.39
C GLU A 76 -35.64 -61.73 8.16
N GLN A 77 -35.60 -61.16 6.95
CA GLN A 77 -35.87 -61.87 5.70
C GLN A 77 -34.69 -61.85 4.72
N ALA A 78 -33.45 -61.81 5.21
CA ALA A 78 -32.25 -61.59 4.40
C ALA A 78 -32.10 -62.50 3.15
N SER A 79 -32.61 -63.74 3.21
CA SER A 79 -32.57 -64.70 2.09
C SER A 79 -33.76 -64.60 1.13
N ALA A 80 -34.87 -63.97 1.54
CA ALA A 80 -36.06 -63.82 0.72
C ALA A 80 -35.91 -62.64 -0.27
N PRO A 81 -36.62 -62.66 -1.41
CA PRO A 81 -36.64 -61.51 -2.35
C PRO A 81 -37.02 -60.18 -1.68
N VAL A 82 -37.95 -60.21 -0.71
CA VAL A 82 -38.39 -59.03 0.04
C VAL A 82 -37.27 -58.43 0.89
N GLY A 83 -36.50 -59.26 1.61
CA GLY A 83 -35.37 -58.78 2.41
C GLY A 83 -34.24 -58.18 1.56
N ARG A 84 -33.96 -58.74 0.37
CA ARG A 84 -33.01 -58.13 -0.59
C ARG A 84 -33.47 -56.76 -1.08
N CYS A 85 -34.75 -56.61 -1.38
CA CYS A 85 -35.33 -55.32 -1.75
C CYS A 85 -35.23 -54.31 -0.60
N ALA A 86 -35.59 -54.71 0.63
CA ALA A 86 -35.47 -53.86 1.81
C ALA A 86 -34.02 -53.43 2.08
N ALA A 87 -33.03 -54.33 1.91
CA ALA A 87 -31.62 -53.99 2.04
C ALA A 87 -31.17 -52.96 0.99
N ALA A 88 -31.61 -53.10 -0.26
CA ALA A 88 -31.33 -52.14 -1.32
C ALA A 88 -31.94 -50.75 -1.02
N ILE A 89 -33.18 -50.71 -0.53
CA ILE A 89 -33.83 -49.46 -0.09
C ILE A 89 -33.04 -48.82 1.06
N ALA A 90 -32.63 -49.59 2.07
CA ALA A 90 -31.85 -49.08 3.19
C ALA A 90 -30.48 -48.53 2.75
N ALA A 91 -29.83 -49.15 1.75
CA ALA A 91 -28.60 -48.63 1.15
C ALA A 91 -28.85 -47.30 0.40
N ALA A 92 -29.91 -47.24 -0.41
CA ALA A 92 -30.28 -46.03 -1.14
C ALA A 92 -30.62 -44.86 -0.20
N ILE A 93 -31.28 -45.12 0.93
CA ILE A 93 -31.53 -44.10 1.96
C ILE A 93 -30.22 -43.53 2.51
N ARG A 94 -29.26 -44.39 2.88
CA ARG A 94 -27.97 -43.94 3.41
C ARG A 94 -27.19 -43.13 2.38
N GLU A 95 -27.12 -43.61 1.14
CA GLU A 95 -26.45 -42.91 0.05
C GLU A 95 -27.08 -41.54 -0.22
N ALA A 96 -28.42 -41.46 -0.21
CA ALA A 96 -29.13 -40.20 -0.37
C ALA A 96 -28.82 -39.21 0.77
N VAL A 97 -28.86 -39.65 2.03
CA VAL A 97 -28.54 -38.83 3.21
C VAL A 97 -27.10 -38.31 3.16
N GLU A 98 -26.16 -39.17 2.81
CA GLU A 98 -24.75 -38.81 2.67
C GLU A 98 -24.54 -37.80 1.54
N ARG A 99 -25.16 -38.04 0.38
CA ARG A 99 -25.08 -37.14 -0.78
C ARG A 99 -25.63 -35.75 -0.47
N GLU A 100 -26.83 -35.66 0.12
CA GLU A 100 -27.45 -34.39 0.49
C GLU A 100 -26.64 -33.64 1.56
N SER A 101 -26.11 -34.36 2.55
CA SER A 101 -25.24 -33.76 3.57
C SER A 101 -23.93 -33.24 2.99
N GLN A 102 -23.33 -33.97 2.05
CA GLN A 102 -22.14 -33.52 1.31
C GLN A 102 -22.45 -32.30 0.44
N GLN A 103 -23.61 -32.30 -0.24
CA GLN A 103 -24.06 -31.16 -1.05
C GLN A 103 -24.27 -29.90 -0.20
N ALA A 104 -24.92 -30.02 0.97
CA ALA A 104 -25.11 -28.89 1.89
C ALA A 104 -23.76 -28.32 2.38
N ARG A 105 -22.79 -29.17 2.74
CA ARG A 105 -21.45 -28.74 3.12
C ARG A 105 -20.69 -28.06 1.99
N ALA A 106 -20.80 -28.61 0.77
CA ALA A 106 -20.16 -28.03 -0.41
C ALA A 106 -20.74 -26.64 -0.74
N ALA A 107 -22.06 -26.46 -0.60
CA ALA A 107 -22.72 -25.18 -0.77
C ALA A 107 -22.23 -24.14 0.25
N LEU A 108 -22.18 -24.49 1.55
CA LEU A 108 -21.65 -23.61 2.59
C LEU A 108 -20.19 -23.22 2.33
N ALA A 109 -19.34 -24.17 1.92
CA ALA A 109 -17.95 -23.87 1.60
C ALA A 109 -17.83 -22.85 0.44
N ALA A 110 -18.63 -23.01 -0.62
CA ALA A 110 -18.66 -22.06 -1.74
C ALA A 110 -19.16 -20.67 -1.32
N GLU A 111 -20.15 -20.58 -0.44
CA GLU A 111 -20.62 -19.32 0.14
C GLU A 111 -19.53 -18.64 0.99
N CYS A 112 -18.82 -19.40 1.84
CA CYS A 112 -17.69 -18.89 2.62
C CYS A 112 -16.55 -18.35 1.73
N ASP A 113 -16.22 -19.06 0.65
CA ASP A 113 -15.19 -18.61 -0.30
C ASP A 113 -15.58 -17.29 -1.00
N GLU A 114 -16.86 -17.08 -1.31
CA GLU A 114 -17.33 -15.81 -1.88
C GLU A 114 -17.29 -14.67 -0.84
N MET A 115 -17.69 -14.95 0.40
CA MET A 115 -17.56 -14.00 1.51
C MET A 115 -16.08 -13.58 1.73
N ASP A 116 -15.14 -14.53 1.69
CA ASP A 116 -13.70 -14.22 1.81
C ASP A 116 -13.20 -13.33 0.65
N ARG A 117 -13.68 -13.57 -0.58
CA ARG A 117 -13.38 -12.69 -1.73
C ARG A 117 -13.94 -11.29 -1.56
N GLN A 118 -15.12 -11.15 -0.96
CA GLN A 118 -15.72 -9.85 -0.66
C GLN A 118 -14.91 -9.11 0.41
N ASP A 119 -14.53 -9.79 1.49
CA ASP A 119 -13.70 -9.24 2.56
C ASP A 119 -12.34 -8.77 2.02
N GLN A 120 -11.70 -9.57 1.15
CA GLN A 120 -10.44 -9.20 0.52
C GLN A 120 -10.58 -7.94 -0.35
N ARG A 121 -11.66 -7.82 -1.14
CA ARG A 121 -11.94 -6.61 -1.93
C ARG A 121 -12.10 -5.36 -1.06
N GLN A 122 -12.75 -5.47 0.10
CA GLN A 122 -12.88 -4.34 1.03
C GLN A 122 -11.53 -3.91 1.60
N ARG A 123 -10.68 -4.87 1.97
CA ARG A 123 -9.33 -4.62 2.49
C ARG A 123 -8.42 -3.99 1.43
N GLU A 124 -8.53 -4.41 0.18
CA GLU A 124 -7.80 -3.81 -0.95
C GLU A 124 -8.26 -2.37 -1.23
N ARG A 125 -9.57 -2.10 -1.14
CA ARG A 125 -10.10 -0.73 -1.22
C ARG A 125 -9.53 0.14 -0.10
N ALA A 126 -9.52 -0.36 1.14
CA ALA A 126 -8.93 0.33 2.29
C ALA A 126 -7.43 0.62 2.08
N ARG A 127 -6.65 -0.38 1.65
CA ARG A 127 -5.24 -0.22 1.30
C ARG A 127 -5.03 0.84 0.22
N THR A 128 -5.83 0.84 -0.84
CA THR A 128 -5.71 1.78 -1.96
C THR A 128 -5.90 3.24 -1.52
N VAL A 129 -6.87 3.48 -0.64
CA VAL A 129 -7.13 4.84 -0.12
C VAL A 129 -6.02 5.28 0.83
N LEU A 130 -5.50 4.37 1.66
CA LEU A 130 -4.36 4.64 2.52
C LEU A 130 -3.08 4.92 1.72
N GLU A 131 -2.83 4.16 0.65
CA GLU A 131 -1.75 4.43 -0.29
C GLU A 131 -1.86 5.83 -0.88
N LYS A 132 -3.06 6.23 -1.33
CA LYS A 132 -3.30 7.58 -1.84
C LYS A 132 -2.94 8.65 -0.80
N LEU A 133 -3.36 8.47 0.45
CA LEU A 133 -3.01 9.38 1.55
C LEU A 133 -1.49 9.47 1.76
N LEU A 134 -0.80 8.33 1.87
CA LEU A 134 0.64 8.26 2.14
C LEU A 134 1.51 8.75 0.97
N ARG A 135 0.99 8.71 -0.26
CA ARG A 135 1.66 9.31 -1.42
C ARG A 135 1.60 10.82 -1.43
N ALA A 136 0.55 11.41 -0.84
CA ALA A 136 0.34 12.85 -0.82
C ALA A 136 0.86 13.51 0.47
N HIS A 137 0.83 12.79 1.59
CA HIS A 137 1.06 13.37 2.92
C HIS A 137 1.87 12.45 3.83
N ASP A 138 2.54 13.06 4.79
CA ASP A 138 3.16 12.36 5.92
C ASP A 138 2.13 12.06 7.01
N LEU A 139 2.30 10.96 7.73
CA LEU A 139 1.52 10.72 8.93
C LEU A 139 1.94 11.65 10.09
N PRO A 140 1.00 12.09 10.93
CA PRO A 140 1.29 13.01 12.03
C PRO A 140 2.25 12.37 13.03
N GLY A 141 3.34 13.07 13.34
CA GLY A 141 4.37 12.59 14.26
C GLY A 141 5.18 11.39 13.74
N ALA A 142 5.14 11.10 12.44
CA ALA A 142 5.90 10.00 11.86
C ALA A 142 7.41 10.26 11.90
N HIS A 143 8.16 9.25 12.37
CA HIS A 143 9.59 9.16 12.15
C HIS A 143 9.83 8.58 10.76
N LYS A 144 10.65 9.26 9.97
CA LYS A 144 11.00 8.84 8.62
C LYS A 144 12.40 8.28 8.54
N GLU A 145 12.52 7.22 7.79
CA GLU A 145 13.77 6.58 7.44
C GLU A 145 13.78 6.34 5.94
N LEU A 146 14.72 6.95 5.22
CA LEU A 146 14.85 6.78 3.79
C LEU A 146 15.98 5.80 3.50
N GLU A 147 15.77 4.92 2.53
CA GLU A 147 16.78 3.97 2.10
C GLU A 147 16.87 3.96 0.58
N VAL A 148 18.10 4.01 0.07
CA VAL A 148 18.42 3.75 -1.32
C VAL A 148 19.39 2.58 -1.35
N ALA A 149 19.03 1.50 -2.04
CA ALA A 149 19.83 0.28 -2.13
C ALA A 149 20.08 -0.08 -3.61
N TRP A 150 21.32 -0.45 -3.92
CA TRP A 150 21.70 -0.98 -5.23
C TRP A 150 21.67 -2.50 -5.16
N THR A 151 20.82 -3.11 -5.97
CA THR A 151 20.67 -4.56 -6.09
C THR A 151 21.06 -5.00 -7.49
N ALA A 152 21.17 -6.32 -7.70
CA ALA A 152 21.37 -6.88 -9.05
C ALA A 152 20.24 -6.48 -10.03
N ALA A 153 19.03 -6.21 -9.52
CA ALA A 153 17.88 -5.78 -10.31
C ALA A 153 17.85 -4.27 -10.61
N GLY A 154 18.78 -3.50 -10.04
CA GLY A 154 18.83 -2.04 -10.17
C GLY A 154 18.75 -1.33 -8.83
N VAL A 155 18.46 -0.03 -8.88
CA VAL A 155 18.40 0.85 -7.71
C VAL A 155 16.97 0.90 -7.19
N LYS A 156 16.79 0.64 -5.90
CA LYS A 156 15.51 0.74 -5.20
C LYS A 156 15.60 1.85 -4.17
N ALA A 157 14.61 2.74 -4.15
CA ALA A 157 14.46 3.76 -3.12
C ALA A 157 13.13 3.56 -2.36
N THR A 158 13.19 3.61 -1.04
CA THR A 158 12.03 3.45 -0.17
C THR A 158 12.07 4.44 0.99
N MET A 159 10.90 4.81 1.48
CA MET A 159 10.70 5.59 2.69
C MET A 159 9.89 4.77 3.68
N ARG A 160 10.44 4.54 4.87
CA ARG A 160 9.76 3.91 5.99
C ARG A 160 9.25 4.99 6.95
N GLU A 161 7.95 5.00 7.21
CA GLU A 161 7.31 5.87 8.19
C GLU A 161 6.87 5.03 9.39
N ARG A 162 7.23 5.47 10.60
CA ARG A 162 6.79 4.86 11.86
C ARG A 162 6.12 5.90 12.73
N THR A 163 4.91 5.62 13.19
CA THR A 163 4.17 6.50 14.11
C THR A 163 4.18 5.95 15.52
N SER A 164 4.04 6.83 16.51
CA SER A 164 3.90 6.44 17.92
C SER A 164 2.61 5.68 18.23
N PHE A 165 1.63 5.76 17.32
CA PHE A 165 0.36 5.05 17.41
C PHE A 165 0.35 3.72 16.64
N GLY A 166 1.53 3.13 16.41
CA GLY A 166 1.64 1.74 15.95
C GLY A 166 1.41 1.52 14.46
N VAL A 167 1.50 2.57 13.64
CA VAL A 167 1.47 2.43 12.18
C VAL A 167 2.90 2.42 11.65
N GLU A 168 3.18 1.41 10.83
CA GLU A 168 4.41 1.34 10.07
C GLU A 168 4.08 1.20 8.59
N ALA A 169 4.63 2.08 7.75
CA ALA A 169 4.42 2.05 6.31
C ALA A 169 5.76 2.11 5.57
N VAL A 170 5.85 1.38 4.45
CA VAL A 170 6.97 1.47 3.51
C VAL A 170 6.43 1.94 2.17
N VAL A 171 6.91 3.11 1.73
CA VAL A 171 6.52 3.77 0.49
C VAL A 171 7.67 3.66 -0.51
N ALA A 172 7.38 3.25 -1.73
CA ALA A 172 8.34 3.27 -2.84
C ALA A 172 8.54 4.71 -3.33
N LEU A 173 9.78 5.04 -3.64
CA LEU A 173 10.16 6.34 -4.19
C LEU A 173 10.65 6.16 -5.64
N ASP A 174 10.26 7.07 -6.51
CA ASP A 174 10.85 7.20 -7.84
C ASP A 174 12.27 7.78 -7.72
N ILE A 175 13.14 7.37 -8.64
CA ILE A 175 14.47 7.95 -8.78
C ILE A 175 14.47 8.71 -10.10
N PRO A 176 14.29 10.05 -10.08
CA PRO A 176 14.31 10.84 -11.30
C PRO A 176 15.61 10.64 -12.07
N ALA A 177 15.55 10.67 -13.41
CA ALA A 177 16.74 10.52 -14.25
C ALA A 177 17.81 11.62 -14.02
N SER A 178 17.41 12.76 -13.44
CA SER A 178 18.30 13.84 -13.02
C SER A 178 19.01 13.59 -11.68
N SER A 179 18.61 12.55 -10.95
CA SER A 179 19.18 12.19 -9.65
C SER A 179 20.57 11.57 -9.80
N ILE A 180 21.44 11.81 -8.82
CA ILE A 180 22.77 11.19 -8.76
C ILE A 180 22.70 9.65 -8.66
N PHE A 181 21.55 9.10 -8.25
CA PHE A 181 21.33 7.66 -8.11
C PHE A 181 21.00 6.95 -9.42
N GLY A 182 20.76 7.69 -10.51
CA GLY A 182 20.44 7.12 -11.83
C GLY A 182 21.62 6.48 -12.58
N ILE A 183 22.82 6.47 -11.99
CA ILE A 183 24.06 5.94 -12.58
C ILE A 183 24.80 5.05 -11.57
N ASP A 184 25.74 4.23 -12.07
CA ASP A 184 26.72 3.55 -11.20
C ASP A 184 27.47 4.60 -10.36
N LEU A 185 27.23 4.56 -9.04
CA LEU A 185 27.54 5.63 -8.11
C LEU A 185 28.86 5.34 -7.40
N ARG A 186 29.95 5.76 -8.02
CA ARG A 186 31.29 5.75 -7.42
C ARG A 186 31.52 6.96 -6.51
N VAL A 187 32.29 6.76 -5.45
CA VAL A 187 32.59 7.82 -4.47
C VAL A 187 33.27 9.03 -5.11
N ASP A 188 34.20 8.81 -6.05
CA ASP A 188 34.91 9.90 -6.75
C ASP A 188 33.99 10.80 -7.59
N ARG A 189 32.80 10.33 -7.98
CA ARG A 189 31.79 11.15 -8.66
C ARG A 189 31.02 12.07 -7.71
N ILE A 190 31.01 11.74 -6.42
CA ILE A 190 30.29 12.51 -5.38
C ILE A 190 31.25 13.42 -4.64
N ALA A 191 32.43 12.92 -4.26
CA ALA A 191 33.43 13.64 -3.48
C ALA A 191 34.84 13.16 -3.85
N ASP A 192 35.70 14.10 -4.23
CA ASP A 192 37.08 13.83 -4.60
C ASP A 192 37.97 13.62 -3.37
N GLY A 193 38.96 12.74 -3.51
CA GLY A 193 40.03 12.57 -2.52
C GLY A 193 39.56 12.05 -1.15
N VAL A 194 38.45 11.33 -1.10
CA VAL A 194 38.00 10.65 0.13
C VAL A 194 38.91 9.45 0.38
N GLU A 195 39.54 9.41 1.55
CA GLU A 195 40.42 8.33 2.00
C GLU A 195 40.07 7.93 3.44
N VAL A 196 40.36 6.68 3.81
CA VAL A 196 40.25 6.18 5.19
C VAL A 196 41.53 5.44 5.53
N ARG A 197 42.08 5.67 6.72
CA ARG A 197 43.26 4.95 7.22
C ARG A 197 42.83 3.85 8.18
N THR A 198 43.10 2.60 7.81
CA THR A 198 42.78 1.44 8.64
C THR A 198 44.06 0.81 9.16
N HIS A 199 43.96 0.16 10.31
CA HIS A 199 45.01 -0.70 10.84
C HIS A 199 44.86 -2.10 10.20
N GLU A 200 45.74 -2.46 9.28
CA GLU A 200 45.74 -3.79 8.67
C GLU A 200 46.82 -4.66 9.32
N THR A 201 46.42 -5.84 9.82
CA THR A 201 47.34 -6.84 10.35
C THR A 201 47.98 -7.59 9.19
N GLY A 202 48.98 -6.98 8.56
CA GLY A 202 49.70 -7.53 7.42
C GLY A 202 51.04 -8.17 7.80
N GLY A 203 51.38 -9.28 7.15
CA GLY A 203 52.71 -9.91 7.21
C GLY A 203 52.66 -11.42 7.42
N TRP A 204 53.10 -12.19 6.42
CA TRP A 204 53.17 -13.65 6.48
C TRP A 204 54.09 -14.16 7.61
N LEU A 205 55.20 -13.44 7.89
CA LEU A 205 56.24 -13.91 8.82
C LEU A 205 56.20 -13.23 10.20
N LYS A 206 55.62 -12.04 10.32
CA LYS A 206 55.43 -11.28 11.57
C LYS A 206 54.14 -10.47 11.44
N LYS A 207 53.19 -10.67 12.37
CA LYS A 207 51.98 -9.84 12.47
C LYS A 207 52.38 -8.44 12.90
N SER A 208 52.66 -7.56 11.94
CA SER A 208 52.85 -6.13 12.20
C SER A 208 51.54 -5.41 11.90
N ASP A 209 51.08 -4.60 12.84
CA ASP A 209 49.95 -3.71 12.62
C ASP A 209 50.44 -2.48 11.84
N LYS A 210 49.97 -2.34 10.60
CA LYS A 210 50.38 -1.25 9.70
C LYS A 210 49.15 -0.41 9.34
N VAL A 211 49.27 0.90 9.52
CA VAL A 211 48.27 1.85 9.03
C VAL A 211 48.33 1.92 7.50
N VAL A 212 47.25 1.55 6.83
CA VAL A 212 47.09 1.55 5.37
C VAL A 212 46.03 2.56 4.98
N ALA A 213 46.34 3.43 4.02
CA ALA A 213 45.40 4.38 3.46
C ALA A 213 44.60 3.76 2.32
N HIS A 214 43.28 3.65 2.48
CA HIS A 214 42.34 3.20 1.48
C HIS A 214 41.74 4.39 0.74
N LYS A 215 42.01 4.47 -0.56
CA LYS A 215 41.40 5.47 -1.44
C LYS A 215 39.99 5.07 -1.79
N LEU A 216 39.01 5.78 -1.24
CA LEU A 216 37.60 5.42 -1.40
C LEU A 216 37.04 5.76 -2.78
N GLY A 217 37.72 6.58 -3.59
CA GLY A 217 37.24 6.99 -4.91
C GLY A 217 36.89 5.84 -5.88
N ARG A 218 37.46 4.64 -5.69
CA ARG A 218 37.14 3.46 -6.50
C ARG A 218 35.98 2.61 -5.96
N TYR A 219 35.50 2.92 -4.75
CA TYR A 219 34.40 2.19 -4.13
C TYR A 219 33.08 2.66 -4.73
N GLN A 220 32.13 1.74 -4.83
CA GLN A 220 30.75 1.98 -5.21
C GLN A 220 29.90 2.16 -3.95
N VAL A 221 28.96 3.09 -4.03
CA VAL A 221 27.88 3.22 -3.06
C VAL A 221 26.87 2.12 -3.34
N THR A 222 26.64 1.25 -2.36
CA THR A 222 25.73 0.10 -2.47
C THR A 222 24.47 0.28 -1.62
N GLY A 223 24.50 1.19 -0.65
CA GLY A 223 23.34 1.57 0.11
C GLY A 223 23.54 2.89 0.83
N VAL A 224 22.47 3.67 0.95
CA VAL A 224 22.42 4.88 1.76
C VAL A 224 21.13 4.82 2.58
N GLN A 225 21.26 4.95 3.89
CA GLN A 225 20.14 4.98 4.83
C GLN A 225 20.19 6.29 5.60
N VAL A 226 19.12 7.06 5.53
CA VAL A 226 18.99 8.38 6.15
C VAL A 226 17.88 8.34 7.18
N GLY A 227 18.25 8.42 8.46
CA GLY A 227 17.32 8.49 9.57
C GLY A 227 17.15 9.90 10.15
N GLY A 228 16.57 9.95 11.34
CA GLY A 228 16.46 11.17 12.15
C GLY A 228 17.80 11.62 12.74
N ASP A 229 18.65 10.67 13.16
CA ASP A 229 19.86 10.96 13.94
C ASP A 229 21.17 10.74 13.18
N ALA A 230 21.16 9.87 12.16
CA ALA A 230 22.35 9.48 11.43
C ALA A 230 22.07 9.19 9.95
N THR A 231 23.12 9.31 9.16
CA THR A 231 23.21 8.86 7.77
C THR A 231 24.24 7.74 7.69
N THR A 232 23.83 6.57 7.22
CA THR A 232 24.67 5.39 7.03
C THR A 232 24.92 5.17 5.54
N VAL A 233 26.19 5.14 5.14
CA VAL A 233 26.63 4.93 3.75
C VAL A 233 27.39 3.62 3.66
N ARG A 234 26.89 2.68 2.86
CA ARG A 234 27.52 1.39 2.59
C ARG A 234 28.32 1.47 1.30
N LEU A 235 29.63 1.31 1.42
CA LEU A 235 30.60 1.33 0.33
C LEU A 235 31.15 -0.07 0.08
N ARG A 236 31.36 -0.44 -1.17
CA ARG A 236 31.94 -1.74 -1.58
C ARG A 236 32.94 -1.55 -2.71
N MET A 237 33.96 -2.41 -2.80
CA MET A 237 34.91 -2.37 -3.93
C MET A 237 34.30 -2.84 -5.26
N THR A 238 33.33 -3.75 -5.18
CA THR A 238 32.54 -4.28 -6.30
C THR A 238 31.06 -4.25 -5.89
N PRO A 239 30.09 -4.38 -6.81
CA PRO A 239 28.67 -4.29 -6.47
C PRO A 239 28.15 -5.52 -5.71
N GLU A 240 29.01 -6.51 -5.45
CA GLU A 240 28.64 -7.73 -4.74
C GLU A 240 28.39 -7.41 -3.24
N PRO A 241 27.26 -7.86 -2.65
CA PRO A 241 26.94 -7.54 -1.26
C PRO A 241 28.00 -7.95 -0.24
N SER A 242 28.68 -9.06 -0.52
CA SER A 242 29.76 -9.68 0.28
C SER A 242 31.14 -9.04 0.06
N ALA A 243 31.28 -8.13 -0.90
CA ALA A 243 32.56 -7.53 -1.24
C ALA A 243 33.14 -6.74 -0.05
N PRO A 244 34.48 -6.71 0.09
CA PRO A 244 35.12 -5.87 1.10
C PRO A 244 34.74 -4.40 0.87
N GLY A 245 34.57 -3.68 1.98
CA GLY A 245 33.93 -2.38 1.94
C GLY A 245 34.06 -1.60 3.23
N PHE A 246 33.31 -0.50 3.31
CA PHE A 246 33.19 0.33 4.50
C PHE A 246 31.73 0.68 4.74
N VAL A 247 31.35 0.79 6.01
CA VAL A 247 30.10 1.41 6.45
C VAL A 247 30.48 2.68 7.16
N ILE A 248 30.04 3.82 6.63
CA ILE A 248 30.27 5.14 7.21
C ILE A 248 28.98 5.59 7.87
N THR A 249 29.02 5.88 9.17
CA THR A 249 27.86 6.37 9.92
C THR A 249 28.15 7.79 10.39
N ALA A 250 27.48 8.77 9.80
CA ALA A 250 27.59 10.18 10.18
C ALA A 250 26.38 10.59 11.02
N ARG A 251 26.58 10.94 12.29
CA ARG A 251 25.52 11.44 13.19
C ARG A 251 25.37 12.95 13.07
N ARG A 252 24.17 13.48 13.29
CA ARG A 252 23.89 14.93 13.28
C ARG A 252 24.68 15.71 14.32
N GLY A 253 25.10 15.07 15.41
CA GLY A 253 26.00 15.65 16.43
C GLY A 253 27.44 15.86 15.97
N GLY A 254 27.76 15.53 14.71
CA GLY A 254 29.11 15.62 14.15
C GLY A 254 29.97 14.38 14.40
N GLU A 255 29.52 13.44 15.22
CA GLU A 255 30.21 12.15 15.40
C GLU A 255 30.20 11.35 14.10
N LEU A 256 31.33 10.71 13.79
CA LEU A 256 31.55 9.97 12.56
C LEU A 256 32.20 8.63 12.92
N HIS A 257 31.59 7.53 12.49
CA HIS A 257 32.15 6.19 12.65
C HIS A 257 32.39 5.55 11.28
N VAL A 258 33.46 4.77 11.18
CA VAL A 258 33.77 3.97 9.99
C VAL A 258 34.07 2.54 10.41
N GLU A 259 33.31 1.61 9.84
CA GLU A 259 33.46 0.18 10.08
C GLU A 259 33.81 -0.55 8.77
N PRO A 260 34.86 -1.38 8.74
CA PRO A 260 35.20 -2.17 7.57
C PRO A 260 34.21 -3.32 7.42
N THR A 261 33.66 -3.51 6.21
CA THR A 261 32.80 -4.66 5.90
C THR A 261 33.67 -5.88 5.56
N GLY A 262 33.38 -7.03 6.17
CA GLY A 262 34.11 -8.28 5.97
C GLY A 262 35.18 -8.58 7.04
N ALA A 263 35.34 -7.69 8.03
CA ALA A 263 36.09 -7.95 9.25
C ALA A 263 35.15 -8.40 10.39
N GLU A 264 35.72 -8.84 11.52
CA GLU A 264 34.93 -9.11 12.73
C GLU A 264 34.11 -7.85 13.12
N PRO A 265 32.79 -8.00 13.38
CA PRO A 265 31.93 -6.87 13.71
C PRO A 265 32.44 -6.16 14.98
N GLY A 266 32.31 -4.83 15.01
CA GLY A 266 32.75 -3.99 16.13
C GLY A 266 34.20 -3.50 16.05
N ARG A 267 34.94 -3.79 14.97
CA ARG A 267 36.26 -3.18 14.74
C ARG A 267 36.11 -1.75 14.20
N GLU A 268 36.05 -0.78 15.10
CA GLU A 268 36.04 0.64 14.75
C GLU A 268 37.39 1.09 14.17
N VAL A 269 37.35 1.84 13.07
CA VAL A 269 38.53 2.42 12.44
C VAL A 269 38.78 3.82 12.98
N ALA A 270 39.97 4.07 13.52
CA ALA A 270 40.39 5.40 13.92
C ALA A 270 40.48 6.32 12.69
N ILE A 271 39.63 7.34 12.64
CA ILE A 271 39.56 8.31 11.54
C ILE A 271 40.61 9.41 11.77
N ASP A 272 41.47 9.65 10.79
CA ASP A 272 42.39 10.80 10.83
C ASP A 272 41.58 12.10 10.73
N GLU A 273 41.92 13.10 11.54
CA GLU A 273 41.25 14.41 11.58
C GLU A 273 41.17 15.07 10.18
N ARG A 274 42.15 14.81 9.31
CA ARG A 274 42.18 15.32 7.93
C ARG A 274 41.11 14.71 7.02
N ASP A 275 40.66 13.49 7.32
CA ASP A 275 39.70 12.74 6.50
C ASP A 275 38.25 13.00 6.95
N VAL A 276 38.03 13.39 8.21
CA VAL A 276 36.70 13.66 8.81
C VAL A 276 35.87 14.63 7.96
N ALA A 277 36.46 15.76 7.55
CA ALA A 277 35.74 16.78 6.77
C ALA A 277 35.27 16.25 5.40
N ARG A 278 36.06 15.38 4.75
CA ARG A 278 35.74 14.83 3.43
C ARG A 278 34.69 13.71 3.53
N LEU A 279 34.80 12.85 4.53
CA LEU A 279 33.81 11.80 4.80
C LEU A 279 32.46 12.40 5.18
N ARG A 280 32.47 13.46 6.00
CA ARG A 280 31.24 14.19 6.35
C ARG A 280 30.61 14.84 5.12
N LEU A 281 31.41 15.51 4.27
CA LEU A 281 30.91 16.09 3.03
C LEU A 281 30.28 15.03 2.09
N LEU A 282 30.88 13.84 2.00
CA LEU A 282 30.31 12.72 1.25
C LEU A 282 28.94 12.32 1.82
N ALA A 283 28.84 12.12 3.13
CA ALA A 283 27.59 11.76 3.79
C ALA A 283 26.51 12.84 3.63
N GLU A 284 26.85 14.12 3.80
CA GLU A 284 25.93 15.25 3.64
C GLU A 284 25.38 15.38 2.20
N ARG A 285 26.23 15.17 1.19
CA ARG A 285 25.82 15.17 -0.23
C ARG A 285 24.85 14.04 -0.53
N LEU A 286 25.15 12.84 -0.04
CA LEU A 286 24.27 11.67 -0.20
C LEU A 286 22.96 11.86 0.58
N GLU A 287 23.02 12.35 1.82
CA GLU A 287 21.84 12.64 2.63
C GLU A 287 20.91 13.62 1.92
N THR A 288 21.46 14.74 1.42
CA THR A 288 20.70 15.76 0.68
C THR A 288 20.02 15.15 -0.54
N ALA A 289 20.74 14.32 -1.31
CA ALA A 289 20.19 13.66 -2.49
C ALA A 289 19.09 12.64 -2.15
N VAL A 290 19.26 11.84 -1.08
CA VAL A 290 18.23 10.90 -0.63
C VAL A 290 16.99 11.64 -0.13
N ARG A 291 17.16 12.70 0.67
CA ARG A 291 16.02 13.50 1.19
C ARG A 291 15.21 14.13 0.05
N ALA A 292 15.83 14.54 -1.04
CA ALA A 292 15.14 15.05 -2.22
C ALA A 292 14.24 14.00 -2.92
N LEU A 293 14.42 12.70 -2.65
CA LEU A 293 13.54 11.64 -3.17
C LEU A 293 12.20 11.57 -2.43
N ALA A 294 12.09 12.12 -1.21
CA ALA A 294 10.88 12.01 -0.38
C ALA A 294 9.62 12.58 -1.03
N ASP A 295 9.80 13.53 -1.95
CA ASP A 295 8.72 14.18 -2.71
C ASP A 295 8.25 13.35 -3.92
N ASN A 296 8.97 12.29 -4.29
CA ASN A 296 8.72 11.47 -5.48
C ASN A 296 8.09 10.12 -5.13
N ARG A 297 6.99 10.10 -4.36
CA ARG A 297 6.34 8.86 -3.89
C ARG A 297 5.54 8.17 -5.01
N THR A 298 5.85 6.91 -5.28
CA THR A 298 5.24 6.16 -6.39
C THR A 298 4.15 5.20 -5.94
N GLY A 299 4.31 4.53 -4.80
CA GLY A 299 3.32 3.57 -4.33
C GLY A 299 3.60 3.00 -2.95
N LEU A 300 2.62 2.30 -2.40
CA LEU A 300 2.71 1.68 -1.08
C LEU A 300 3.21 0.23 -1.18
N VAL A 301 4.42 -0.01 -0.66
CA VAL A 301 5.04 -1.35 -0.63
C VAL A 301 4.37 -2.21 0.43
N SER A 302 4.36 -1.74 1.67
CA SER A 302 3.72 -2.42 2.80
C SER A 302 3.16 -1.41 3.79
N VAL A 303 2.16 -1.85 4.56
CA VAL A 303 1.64 -1.11 5.70
C VAL A 303 1.12 -2.08 6.74
N GLU A 304 1.51 -1.81 7.97
CA GLU A 304 1.22 -2.63 9.14
C GLU A 304 0.64 -1.76 10.25
N ILE A 305 -0.27 -2.35 11.02
CA ILE A 305 -0.83 -1.79 12.24
C ILE A 305 -0.49 -2.79 13.35
N ASP A 306 0.28 -2.35 14.33
CA ASP A 306 0.77 -3.19 15.43
C ASP A 306 1.51 -4.46 14.95
N GLY A 307 2.23 -4.34 13.82
CA GLY A 307 2.97 -5.45 13.19
C GLY A 307 2.10 -6.40 12.35
N ALA A 308 0.80 -6.16 12.23
CA ALA A 308 -0.09 -6.93 11.36
C ALA A 308 -0.36 -6.18 10.05
N PRO A 309 -0.18 -6.81 8.87
CA PRO A 309 -0.47 -6.18 7.58
C PRO A 309 -1.93 -5.74 7.47
N ILE A 310 -2.22 -4.56 6.90
CA ILE A 310 -3.60 -4.07 6.73
C ILE A 310 -4.50 -5.07 5.99
N ALA A 311 -3.93 -5.81 5.03
CA ALA A 311 -4.63 -6.80 4.24
C ALA A 311 -5.09 -8.02 5.06
N GLN A 312 -4.57 -8.21 6.27
CA GLN A 312 -4.91 -9.33 7.15
C GLN A 312 -5.41 -8.85 8.54
N HIS A 313 -5.46 -7.54 8.75
CA HIS A 313 -5.73 -6.97 10.06
C HIS A 313 -7.20 -7.17 10.47
N ALA A 314 -7.49 -7.83 11.59
CA ALA A 314 -8.86 -8.14 12.01
C ALA A 314 -9.76 -6.89 12.13
N HIS A 315 -9.19 -5.76 12.57
CA HIS A 315 -9.93 -4.54 12.87
C HIS A 315 -9.37 -3.28 12.15
N PRO A 316 -9.55 -3.12 10.82
CA PRO A 316 -9.06 -1.94 10.09
C PRO A 316 -9.55 -0.60 10.67
N ARG A 317 -10.69 -0.57 11.39
CA ARG A 317 -11.18 0.64 12.08
C ARG A 317 -10.18 1.21 13.10
N VAL A 318 -9.31 0.39 13.70
CA VAL A 318 -8.31 0.84 14.68
C VAL A 318 -7.38 1.89 14.06
N LEU A 319 -7.03 1.78 12.78
CA LEU A 319 -6.24 2.79 12.08
C LEU A 319 -6.99 4.12 11.98
N ALA A 320 -8.28 4.09 11.65
CA ALA A 320 -9.11 5.30 11.60
C ALA A 320 -9.16 5.99 12.96
N GLU A 321 -9.41 5.23 14.03
CA GLU A 321 -9.46 5.77 15.39
C GLU A 321 -8.15 6.45 15.79
N ARG A 322 -7.02 5.81 15.54
CA ARG A 322 -5.70 6.35 15.90
C ARG A 322 -5.32 7.54 15.05
N LEU A 323 -5.60 7.50 13.74
CA LEU A 323 -5.34 8.61 12.84
C LEU A 323 -6.18 9.84 13.22
N ILE A 324 -7.47 9.64 13.50
CA ILE A 324 -8.38 10.70 13.95
C ILE A 324 -7.95 11.26 15.31
N ALA A 325 -7.62 10.39 16.27
CA ALA A 325 -7.10 10.81 17.57
C ALA A 325 -5.80 11.63 17.44
N ALA A 326 -4.92 11.26 16.51
CA ALA A 326 -3.66 11.97 16.27
C ALA A 326 -3.87 13.38 15.66
N VAL A 327 -4.83 13.54 14.74
CA VAL A 327 -5.09 14.84 14.09
C VAL A 327 -6.02 15.76 14.89
N ALA A 328 -6.84 15.19 15.79
CA ALA A 328 -7.86 15.92 16.54
C ALA A 328 -7.34 17.14 17.34
N PRO A 329 -6.20 17.08 18.06
CA PRO A 329 -5.70 18.24 18.81
C PRO A 329 -5.45 19.45 17.91
N THR A 330 -4.85 19.25 16.74
CA THR A 330 -4.60 20.33 15.77
C THR A 330 -5.90 20.86 15.17
N VAL A 331 -6.88 19.99 14.88
CA VAL A 331 -8.20 20.43 14.38
C VAL A 331 -8.93 21.29 15.42
N GLN A 332 -8.91 20.89 16.68
CA GLN A 332 -9.51 21.65 17.78
C GLN A 332 -8.82 23.00 17.97
N GLN A 333 -7.49 23.05 17.87
CA GLN A 333 -6.74 24.30 17.91
C GLN A 333 -7.13 25.23 16.75
N ILE A 334 -7.20 24.72 15.51
CA ILE A 334 -7.68 25.50 14.36
C ILE A 334 -9.09 26.03 14.63
N ALA A 335 -10.00 25.17 15.12
CA ALA A 335 -11.37 25.57 15.43
C ALA A 335 -11.44 26.68 16.49
N SER A 336 -10.61 26.63 17.54
CA SER A 336 -10.58 27.68 18.58
C SER A 336 -10.07 29.03 18.08
N HIS A 337 -9.29 29.04 16.99
CA HIS A 337 -8.79 30.25 16.35
C HIS A 337 -9.58 30.67 15.10
N SER A 338 -10.62 29.91 14.73
CA SER A 338 -11.56 30.29 13.67
C SER A 338 -12.55 31.35 14.15
N ARG A 339 -12.85 32.33 13.29
CA ARG A 339 -13.82 33.40 13.62
C ARG A 339 -15.28 32.99 13.46
N SER A 340 -15.55 32.07 12.54
CA SER A 340 -16.90 31.58 12.26
C SER A 340 -17.13 30.26 13.00
N PRO A 341 -18.16 30.17 13.86
CA PRO A 341 -18.54 28.88 14.44
C PRO A 341 -18.99 27.96 13.30
N GLY A 342 -18.28 26.85 13.12
CA GLY A 342 -18.56 25.87 12.07
C GLY A 342 -17.66 25.95 10.83
N GLU A 343 -16.64 26.81 10.82
CA GLU A 343 -15.58 26.80 9.79
C GLU A 343 -14.21 26.57 10.42
N LEU A 344 -13.37 25.80 9.75
CA LEU A 344 -11.94 25.69 10.06
C LEU A 344 -11.19 26.62 9.11
N VAL A 345 -10.41 27.56 9.65
CA VAL A 345 -9.78 28.62 8.85
C VAL A 345 -8.28 28.66 9.11
N LEU A 346 -7.50 28.60 8.04
CA LEU A 346 -6.07 28.86 8.00
C LEU A 346 -5.76 30.02 7.05
N ARG A 347 -4.65 30.70 7.29
CA ARG A 347 -4.17 31.80 6.44
C ARG A 347 -2.75 31.55 5.98
N ARG A 348 -2.49 31.72 4.69
CA ARG A 348 -1.16 31.57 4.08
C ARG A 348 -0.63 32.96 3.66
N PRO A 349 0.54 33.39 4.13
CA PRO A 349 1.16 34.63 3.65
C PRO A 349 1.66 34.45 2.22
N LEU A 350 1.25 35.32 1.30
CA LEU A 350 1.67 35.28 -0.12
C LEU A 350 2.81 36.26 -0.45
N GLY A 351 3.21 37.11 0.51
CA GLY A 351 4.08 38.28 0.25
C GLY A 351 3.27 39.56 0.02
N ASP A 352 3.95 40.71 -0.05
CA ASP A 352 3.34 42.04 -0.30
C ASP A 352 2.17 42.40 0.62
N ASN A 353 2.22 41.95 1.88
CA ASN A 353 1.14 42.12 2.86
C ASN A 353 -0.21 41.49 2.42
N ARG A 354 -0.18 40.57 1.44
CA ARG A 354 -1.34 39.77 1.02
C ARG A 354 -1.35 38.45 1.75
N ARG A 355 -2.55 38.03 2.13
CA ARG A 355 -2.82 36.73 2.76
C ARG A 355 -3.91 36.04 1.97
N GLU A 356 -3.73 34.75 1.77
CA GLU A 356 -4.76 33.86 1.28
C GLU A 356 -5.44 33.20 2.48
N GLU A 357 -6.76 33.15 2.46
CA GLU A 357 -7.56 32.48 3.48
C GLU A 357 -8.07 31.16 2.91
N ILE A 358 -7.73 30.07 3.57
CA ILE A 358 -8.14 28.71 3.23
C ILE A 358 -9.12 28.29 4.30
N PHE A 359 -10.32 27.85 3.91
CA PHE A 359 -11.35 27.45 4.85
C PHE A 359 -12.03 26.15 4.44
N VAL A 360 -12.55 25.43 5.44
CA VAL A 360 -13.37 24.23 5.28
C VAL A 360 -14.55 24.30 6.23
N SER A 361 -15.76 24.12 5.69
CA SER A 361 -16.96 24.02 6.53
C SER A 361 -16.97 22.70 7.29
N THR A 362 -17.24 22.76 8.59
CA THR A 362 -17.50 21.57 9.43
C THR A 362 -18.73 20.79 8.95
N ALA A 363 -19.69 21.45 8.28
CA ALA A 363 -20.84 20.78 7.69
C ALA A 363 -20.41 19.92 6.49
N ASP A 364 -19.46 20.38 5.66
CA ASP A 364 -18.93 19.59 4.54
C ASP A 364 -18.16 18.37 5.05
N LEU A 365 -17.40 18.51 6.15
CA LEU A 365 -16.72 17.39 6.78
C LEU A 365 -17.71 16.38 7.37
N ARG A 366 -18.78 16.85 8.04
CA ARG A 366 -19.84 15.98 8.57
C ARG A 366 -20.59 15.24 7.46
N LYS A 367 -20.87 15.92 6.35
CA LYS A 367 -21.55 15.32 5.20
C LYS A 367 -20.80 14.09 4.64
N ARG A 368 -19.47 14.07 4.75
CA ARG A 368 -18.66 12.89 4.36
C ARG A 368 -18.91 11.67 5.26
N LEU A 369 -19.45 11.88 6.46
CA LEU A 369 -19.76 10.83 7.44
C LEU A 369 -21.18 10.28 7.29
N ASP A 370 -22.03 10.87 6.44
CA ASP A 370 -23.46 10.53 6.34
C ASP A 370 -23.69 9.07 5.92
N GLY A 371 -22.77 8.48 5.16
CA GLY A 371 -22.83 7.07 4.74
C GLY A 371 -22.55 6.06 5.85
N LEU A 372 -21.93 6.49 6.95
CA LEU A 372 -21.55 5.59 8.04
C LEU A 372 -22.73 5.33 9.01
N PRO A 373 -22.85 4.13 9.59
CA PRO A 373 -23.75 3.89 10.71
C PRO A 373 -23.32 4.66 11.96
N SER A 374 -24.25 4.95 12.87
CA SER A 374 -24.00 5.80 14.05
C SER A 374 -22.80 5.35 14.87
N ALA A 375 -22.66 4.04 15.13
CA ALA A 375 -21.55 3.48 15.91
C ALA A 375 -20.18 3.63 15.21
N ALA A 376 -20.13 3.74 13.89
CA ALA A 376 -18.90 4.00 13.14
C ALA A 376 -18.55 5.50 13.10
N ARG A 377 -19.56 6.38 13.17
CA ARG A 377 -19.34 7.84 13.26
C ARG A 377 -18.67 8.26 14.56
N GLU A 378 -18.79 7.46 15.62
CA GLU A 378 -18.16 7.73 16.93
C GLU A 378 -16.62 7.86 16.83
N VAL A 379 -15.99 7.20 15.86
CA VAL A 379 -14.56 7.33 15.53
C VAL A 379 -14.17 8.81 15.31
N PHE A 380 -15.10 9.62 14.79
CA PHE A 380 -14.88 11.02 14.44
C PHE A 380 -15.27 12.01 15.55
N ALA A 381 -15.81 11.52 16.66
CA ALA A 381 -16.20 12.37 17.80
C ALA A 381 -15.04 13.26 18.33
N PRO A 382 -13.77 12.80 18.39
CA PRO A 382 -12.65 13.63 18.84
C PRO A 382 -12.44 14.90 18.02
N LEU A 383 -12.88 14.94 16.75
CA LEU A 383 -12.76 16.15 15.92
C LEU A 383 -13.72 17.28 16.33
N GLN A 384 -14.76 16.97 17.13
CA GLN A 384 -15.76 17.95 17.60
C GLN A 384 -16.43 18.76 16.47
N LEU A 385 -16.59 18.16 15.29
CA LEU A 385 -17.21 18.81 14.11
C LEU A 385 -18.68 19.22 14.32
N GLY A 386 -19.30 18.75 15.41
CA GLY A 386 -20.70 18.99 15.75
C GLY A 386 -20.98 20.38 16.30
N GLY A 387 -19.95 21.15 16.69
CA GLY A 387 -20.04 22.51 17.21
C GLY A 387 -21.27 22.76 18.08
N GLU A 388 -21.17 22.59 19.40
CA GLU A 388 -22.01 23.46 20.23
C GLU A 388 -21.67 24.90 19.80
N PRO A 389 -22.66 25.71 19.37
CA PRO A 389 -22.40 27.06 18.91
C PRO A 389 -21.59 27.74 20.00
N ALA A 390 -20.37 28.18 19.65
CA ALA A 390 -19.45 28.79 20.60
C ALA A 390 -20.25 29.80 21.42
N LYS A 391 -20.35 29.56 22.73
CA LYS A 391 -21.13 30.38 23.66
C LYS A 391 -20.72 31.82 23.34
N PRO A 392 -21.66 32.67 22.86
CA PRO A 392 -21.31 33.97 22.28
C PRO A 392 -20.38 34.66 23.27
N ALA A 393 -19.21 35.07 22.78
CA ALA A 393 -18.19 35.72 23.61
C ALA A 393 -18.94 36.76 24.44
N VAL A 394 -18.99 36.53 25.76
CA VAL A 394 -19.71 37.38 26.71
C VAL A 394 -19.31 38.78 26.35
N ASP A 395 -20.28 39.58 25.87
CA ASP A 395 -20.08 40.93 25.36
C ASP A 395 -19.06 41.63 26.25
N GLU A 396 -17.82 41.72 25.76
CA GLU A 396 -16.81 42.54 26.40
C GLU A 396 -17.46 43.92 26.46
N PRO A 397 -17.69 44.47 27.66
CA PRO A 397 -18.62 45.56 27.86
C PRO A 397 -18.30 46.66 26.89
N ARG A 398 -19.17 46.77 25.87
CA ARG A 398 -19.04 47.71 24.78
C ARG A 398 -18.69 49.05 25.43
N PRO A 399 -17.49 49.62 25.20
CA PRO A 399 -17.09 50.84 25.88
C PRO A 399 -18.23 51.84 25.71
N PRO A 400 -18.67 52.50 26.81
CA PRO A 400 -19.88 53.29 26.82
C PRO A 400 -19.86 54.22 25.62
N ALA A 401 -20.95 54.13 24.83
CA ALA A 401 -21.11 54.89 23.61
C ALA A 401 -20.61 56.31 23.82
N ARG A 402 -19.59 56.71 23.07
CA ARG A 402 -19.16 58.10 23.00
C ARG A 402 -20.43 58.92 22.72
N PRO A 403 -20.72 59.97 23.49
CA PRO A 403 -21.91 60.78 23.27
C PRO A 403 -21.96 61.22 21.81
N PRO A 404 -23.16 61.28 21.20
CA PRO A 404 -23.30 61.65 19.80
C PRO A 404 -22.67 63.03 19.62
N ALA A 405 -21.55 63.08 18.89
CA ALA A 405 -21.06 64.34 18.36
C ALA A 405 -22.14 64.85 17.42
N GLU A 406 -22.72 65.99 17.80
CA GLU A 406 -23.73 66.74 17.07
C GLU A 406 -23.23 66.99 15.64
N VAL A 407 -23.68 66.15 14.70
CA VAL A 407 -23.41 66.31 13.28
C VAL A 407 -24.22 67.51 12.81
N LYS A 408 -23.54 68.64 12.69
CA LYS A 408 -24.04 69.87 12.09
C LYS A 408 -24.59 69.55 10.70
N ALA A 409 -25.89 69.80 10.51
CA ALA A 409 -26.61 69.58 9.26
C ALA A 409 -25.92 70.31 8.08
N PRO A 410 -25.54 69.61 7.00
CA PRO A 410 -25.25 70.26 5.73
C PRO A 410 -26.55 70.69 5.03
N ALA A 411 -26.49 71.86 4.41
CA ALA A 411 -27.56 72.61 3.75
C ALA A 411 -28.28 71.84 2.62
N PRO A 412 -29.52 72.21 2.28
CA PRO A 412 -30.26 71.58 1.19
C PRO A 412 -29.88 72.13 -0.19
N ALA A 413 -30.13 71.30 -1.20
CA ALA A 413 -30.26 71.57 -2.63
C ALA A 413 -28.99 71.50 -3.50
N ALA A 414 -28.87 70.42 -4.26
CA ALA A 414 -28.73 70.50 -5.71
C ALA A 414 -29.36 69.24 -6.35
N GLU A 415 -30.47 69.47 -7.03
CA GLU A 415 -31.21 68.55 -7.88
C GLU A 415 -30.32 68.10 -9.06
N VAL A 416 -29.85 66.86 -9.03
CA VAL A 416 -29.07 66.26 -10.12
C VAL A 416 -29.99 65.37 -10.96
N LYS A 417 -30.09 65.75 -12.23
CA LYS A 417 -30.78 65.09 -13.34
C LYS A 417 -30.62 63.55 -13.36
N ALA A 418 -31.73 62.91 -13.66
CA ALA A 418 -31.85 61.49 -13.95
C ALA A 418 -30.90 61.02 -15.08
N PRO A 419 -30.26 59.84 -14.94
CA PRO A 419 -29.62 59.15 -16.05
C PRO A 419 -30.65 58.42 -16.94
N PRO A 420 -30.36 58.25 -18.24
CA PRO A 420 -31.24 57.61 -19.22
C PRO A 420 -31.38 56.08 -19.00
N PRO A 421 -32.47 55.47 -19.52
CA PRO A 421 -32.78 54.06 -19.31
C PRO A 421 -31.81 53.10 -20.01
N ALA A 422 -31.72 51.92 -19.42
CA ALA A 422 -30.86 50.79 -19.73
C ALA A 422 -30.77 50.43 -21.22
N ALA A 423 -29.54 50.24 -21.68
CA ALA A 423 -29.26 49.53 -22.91
C ALA A 423 -29.54 48.03 -22.71
N GLU A 424 -30.47 47.55 -23.51
CA GLU A 424 -30.90 46.18 -23.74
C GLU A 424 -29.69 45.28 -24.07
N VAL A 425 -29.32 44.41 -23.12
CA VAL A 425 -28.31 43.38 -23.35
C VAL A 425 -28.96 42.27 -24.18
N LYS A 426 -28.54 42.20 -25.45
CA LYS A 426 -28.87 41.12 -26.39
C LYS A 426 -28.58 39.75 -25.76
N ALA A 427 -29.55 38.86 -25.93
CA ALA A 427 -29.47 37.44 -25.63
C ALA A 427 -28.24 36.78 -26.27
N PRO A 428 -27.62 35.78 -25.61
CA PRO A 428 -26.62 34.92 -26.23
C PRO A 428 -27.27 34.05 -27.34
N PRO A 429 -26.53 33.73 -28.42
CA PRO A 429 -27.04 32.87 -29.49
C PRO A 429 -27.31 31.44 -29.00
N PRO A 430 -28.26 30.73 -29.62
CA PRO A 430 -28.58 29.35 -29.26
C PRO A 430 -27.40 28.42 -29.53
N ALA A 431 -27.28 27.42 -28.65
CA ALA A 431 -26.33 26.33 -28.71
C ALA A 431 -26.26 25.72 -30.12
N VAL A 432 -25.04 25.60 -30.64
CA VAL A 432 -24.73 24.80 -31.82
C VAL A 432 -25.05 23.34 -31.47
N GLU A 433 -26.05 22.81 -32.17
CA GLU A 433 -26.42 21.41 -32.23
C GLU A 433 -25.21 20.58 -32.69
N VAL A 434 -24.56 19.91 -31.74
CA VAL A 434 -23.50 18.94 -32.02
C VAL A 434 -24.16 17.71 -32.62
N LYS A 435 -24.05 17.62 -33.95
CA LYS A 435 -24.43 16.47 -34.76
C LYS A 435 -23.74 15.22 -34.21
N ALA A 436 -24.53 14.24 -33.80
CA ALA A 436 -24.06 12.92 -33.38
C ALA A 436 -23.15 12.28 -34.46
N PRO A 437 -22.03 11.63 -34.08
CA PRO A 437 -21.26 10.83 -35.01
C PRO A 437 -22.09 9.62 -35.49
N PRO A 438 -21.94 9.21 -36.76
CA PRO A 438 -22.64 8.04 -37.30
C PRO A 438 -22.24 6.75 -36.56
N PRO A 439 -23.14 5.76 -36.45
CA PRO A 439 -22.82 4.48 -35.84
C PRO A 439 -21.67 3.80 -36.58
N ALA A 440 -20.69 3.34 -35.82
CA ALA A 440 -19.58 2.55 -36.31
C ALA A 440 -20.13 1.29 -36.99
N ALA A 441 -19.76 1.10 -38.25
CA ALA A 441 -20.03 -0.11 -39.00
C ALA A 441 -19.46 -1.33 -38.24
N GLU A 442 -20.34 -2.26 -37.93
CA GLU A 442 -20.01 -3.60 -37.47
C GLU A 442 -19.02 -4.25 -38.44
N ARG A 443 -17.85 -4.60 -37.92
CA ARG A 443 -16.92 -5.50 -38.62
C ARG A 443 -17.40 -6.94 -38.37
N PRO A 444 -17.59 -7.75 -39.42
CA PRO A 444 -17.97 -9.15 -39.25
C PRO A 444 -16.83 -9.95 -38.62
N VAL A 445 -17.19 -10.69 -37.58
CA VAL A 445 -16.36 -11.70 -36.92
C VAL A 445 -16.22 -12.89 -37.88
N PRO A 446 -15.01 -13.42 -38.13
CA PRO A 446 -14.86 -14.62 -38.95
C PRO A 446 -15.41 -15.84 -38.21
N VAL A 447 -16.40 -16.48 -38.82
CA VAL A 447 -16.95 -17.79 -38.45
C VAL A 447 -15.85 -18.83 -38.64
N ALA A 448 -15.38 -19.42 -37.53
CA ALA A 448 -14.55 -20.61 -37.55
C ALA A 448 -15.45 -21.85 -37.73
N ASP A 449 -15.39 -22.44 -38.92
CA ASP A 449 -15.88 -23.78 -39.21
C ASP A 449 -15.12 -24.81 -38.37
N HIS A 450 -15.77 -25.38 -37.36
CA HIS A 450 -15.36 -26.65 -36.77
C HIS A 450 -16.38 -27.72 -37.15
N ARG A 451 -16.08 -28.41 -38.26
CA ARG A 451 -16.62 -29.74 -38.56
C ARG A 451 -16.05 -30.75 -37.56
N PHE A 452 -16.93 -31.31 -36.75
CA PHE A 452 -16.71 -32.58 -36.06
C PHE A 452 -17.02 -33.70 -37.06
N ASP A 453 -15.98 -34.35 -37.58
CA ASP A 453 -16.11 -35.71 -38.11
C ASP A 453 -15.82 -36.71 -36.99
N SER A 454 -16.74 -37.65 -36.90
CA SER A 454 -16.74 -38.82 -36.03
C SER A 454 -15.81 -39.91 -36.58
N GLU A 455 -15.74 -41.02 -35.85
CA GLU A 455 -15.12 -42.32 -36.17
C GLU A 455 -13.69 -42.49 -35.63
N SER A 456 -13.55 -43.25 -34.53
CA SER A 456 -13.43 -44.72 -34.44
C SER A 456 -11.93 -45.11 -34.52
N ASP A 457 -11.32 -45.63 -33.47
CA ASP A 457 -11.35 -47.01 -32.97
C ASP A 457 -9.93 -47.60 -33.11
N THR A 458 -9.62 -48.56 -32.23
CA THR A 458 -8.46 -49.45 -32.20
C THR A 458 -7.12 -48.98 -31.57
N ARG A 459 -7.00 -49.31 -30.27
CA ARG A 459 -6.06 -50.25 -29.61
C ARG A 459 -4.56 -50.38 -30.04
N PRO A 460 -3.69 -50.87 -29.11
CA PRO A 460 -2.28 -50.53 -29.00
C PRO A 460 -1.30 -51.64 -29.42
N ASP A 461 -0.01 -51.31 -29.55
CA ASP A 461 1.15 -52.18 -29.23
C ASP A 461 2.45 -51.34 -29.21
N ILE A 462 3.23 -51.30 -28.12
CA ILE A 462 4.31 -52.21 -27.66
C ILE A 462 5.70 -51.98 -28.35
N ARG A 463 6.73 -51.89 -27.49
CA ARG A 463 8.21 -52.04 -27.67
C ARG A 463 8.99 -50.83 -28.25
N HIS A 464 9.94 -50.19 -27.55
CA HIS A 464 11.24 -50.57 -26.92
C HIS A 464 12.45 -49.96 -27.67
N PRO A 465 13.66 -49.86 -27.05
CA PRO A 465 14.45 -48.63 -26.96
C PRO A 465 15.74 -48.59 -27.81
N GLY A 466 16.39 -47.42 -27.82
CA GLY A 466 17.80 -47.22 -28.20
C GLY A 466 17.99 -45.93 -29.00
N ARG A 467 19.11 -45.22 -29.02
CA ARG A 467 20.42 -45.33 -28.35
C ARG A 467 21.16 -44.04 -28.74
N ILE A 468 21.77 -43.38 -27.75
CA ILE A 468 23.05 -42.62 -27.77
C ILE A 468 23.50 -41.89 -29.06
N GLY A 469 23.73 -40.58 -28.96
CA GLY A 469 24.64 -39.80 -29.82
C GLY A 469 24.85 -38.36 -29.33
N PRO A 470 26.09 -37.88 -29.08
CA PRO A 470 26.38 -36.53 -28.57
C PRO A 470 26.51 -35.45 -29.67
N PRO A 471 26.40 -34.14 -29.32
CA PRO A 471 26.47 -33.04 -30.28
C PRO A 471 27.91 -32.57 -30.60
N PRO A 472 28.17 -32.03 -31.81
CA PRO A 472 29.46 -31.44 -32.17
C PRO A 472 29.61 -29.96 -31.76
N ALA A 473 30.86 -29.56 -31.52
CA ALA A 473 31.32 -28.24 -31.10
C ALA A 473 31.25 -27.14 -32.19
N PRO A 474 31.19 -25.85 -31.80
CA PRO A 474 31.16 -24.71 -32.72
C PRO A 474 32.55 -24.27 -33.23
N LYS A 475 32.58 -23.80 -34.48
CA LYS A 475 33.77 -23.26 -35.17
C LYS A 475 34.00 -21.79 -34.83
N SER A 476 35.27 -21.46 -34.64
CA SER A 476 35.83 -20.11 -34.57
C SER A 476 36.03 -19.53 -35.97
N ASP A 477 35.61 -18.28 -36.19
CA ASP A 477 36.09 -17.47 -37.31
C ASP A 477 36.88 -16.26 -36.81
N ALA A 478 38.13 -16.22 -37.25
CA ALA A 478 39.02 -15.09 -37.18
C ALA A 478 39.19 -14.54 -38.60
N ARG A 479 39.21 -13.21 -38.78
CA ARG A 479 40.31 -12.47 -39.43
C ARG A 479 39.95 -11.03 -39.77
N SER A 480 40.91 -10.16 -39.42
CA SER A 480 41.56 -9.09 -40.21
C SER A 480 40.67 -8.13 -41.01
N GLY A 481 40.83 -6.82 -40.94
CA GLY A 481 42.06 -6.03 -40.77
C GLY A 481 41.87 -4.67 -41.48
N PRO A 482 42.84 -3.75 -41.40
CA PRO A 482 42.56 -2.32 -41.25
C PRO A 482 42.93 -1.44 -42.46
N SER A 483 42.42 -0.19 -42.50
CA SER A 483 43.04 0.92 -43.25
C SER A 483 42.66 2.31 -42.69
N ARG A 484 43.70 2.98 -42.14
CA ARG A 484 44.15 4.38 -42.30
C ARG A 484 43.42 5.23 -43.37
N LEU A 485 43.22 6.56 -43.33
CA LEU A 485 43.85 7.74 -42.70
C LEU A 485 42.90 8.98 -42.79
N ALA A 486 43.23 10.03 -42.03
CA ALA A 486 42.62 11.35 -41.76
C ALA A 486 42.55 12.36 -42.96
N PRO A 487 42.35 13.72 -42.82
CA PRO A 487 41.59 14.60 -41.88
C PRO A 487 40.82 15.79 -42.58
N LEU A 488 40.22 16.68 -41.75
CA LEU A 488 40.03 18.17 -41.87
C LEU A 488 38.62 18.76 -42.12
N ALA A 489 38.27 19.69 -41.20
CA ALA A 489 37.50 20.95 -41.33
C ALA A 489 36.03 20.84 -41.83
N SER A 490 35.07 21.72 -41.53
CA SER A 490 34.81 22.88 -40.67
C SER A 490 33.39 23.34 -41.09
N ILE A 491 32.76 24.20 -40.29
CA ILE A 491 31.62 25.08 -40.61
C ILE A 491 30.20 24.52 -40.32
N ALA A 492 29.50 25.37 -39.56
CA ALA A 492 28.12 25.35 -39.14
C ALA A 492 27.09 25.18 -40.27
N ASP A 493 25.95 24.57 -39.98
CA ASP A 493 24.69 25.33 -40.04
C ASP A 493 23.48 24.62 -39.40
N VAL A 494 22.58 25.48 -38.96
CA VAL A 494 21.30 25.27 -38.30
C VAL A 494 20.32 24.46 -39.15
N ARG A 495 19.79 23.32 -38.65
CA ARG A 495 18.47 22.80 -39.06
C ARG A 495 17.73 22.04 -37.94
N ARG A 496 16.50 22.52 -37.69
CA ARG A 496 15.35 21.86 -37.06
C ARG A 496 15.40 20.33 -37.11
N ALA A 497 15.29 19.70 -35.94
CA ALA A 497 14.92 18.29 -35.81
C ALA A 497 13.64 18.17 -34.98
N THR A 498 12.68 17.46 -35.57
CA THR A 498 11.44 16.91 -35.02
C THR A 498 11.65 16.07 -33.75
N PRO A 499 10.65 15.99 -32.85
CA PRO A 499 10.74 15.14 -31.65
C PRO A 499 10.63 13.64 -32.02
N PRO A 500 11.38 12.75 -31.36
CA PRO A 500 11.23 11.32 -31.54
C PRO A 500 9.97 10.79 -30.82
N THR A 501 9.35 9.85 -31.52
CA THR A 501 8.17 9.07 -31.18
C THR A 501 8.39 8.27 -29.89
N ALA A 502 7.43 8.35 -28.96
CA ALA A 502 7.38 7.56 -27.74
C ALA A 502 7.28 6.06 -28.09
N SER A 503 8.23 5.27 -27.59
CA SER A 503 8.16 3.81 -27.62
C SER A 503 7.21 3.30 -26.54
N ARG A 504 6.28 2.50 -27.02
CA ARG A 504 5.22 1.72 -26.37
C ARG A 504 5.74 0.93 -25.17
N GLY A 505 4.96 0.95 -24.08
CA GLY A 505 5.30 0.41 -22.78
C GLY A 505 5.42 -1.11 -22.70
N GLU A 506 6.33 -1.54 -21.83
CA GLU A 506 6.38 -2.88 -21.26
C GLU A 506 5.61 -2.89 -19.94
N SER A 507 4.76 -3.90 -19.76
CA SER A 507 3.96 -4.12 -18.56
C SER A 507 4.85 -4.48 -17.36
N PRO A 508 4.54 -4.01 -16.13
CA PRO A 508 5.30 -4.42 -14.96
C PRO A 508 4.99 -5.87 -14.59
N VAL A 509 6.05 -6.67 -14.47
CA VAL A 509 6.03 -8.00 -13.84
C VAL A 509 5.83 -7.79 -12.34
N ILE A 510 4.71 -8.30 -11.81
CA ILE A 510 4.47 -8.41 -10.37
C ILE A 510 5.43 -9.48 -9.85
N VAL A 511 6.50 -9.06 -9.17
CA VAL A 511 7.41 -9.98 -8.46
C VAL A 511 6.88 -10.15 -7.04
N ASP A 512 6.49 -11.39 -6.75
CA ASP A 512 6.06 -11.88 -5.45
C ASP A 512 7.16 -11.66 -4.40
N ALA A 513 6.89 -10.79 -3.42
CA ALA A 513 7.84 -10.40 -2.39
C ALA A 513 7.72 -11.37 -1.19
N SER A 514 8.33 -12.54 -1.35
CA SER A 514 8.49 -13.53 -0.27
C SER A 514 9.98 -13.86 -0.10
N LEU A 515 10.79 -12.89 0.36
CA LEU A 515 12.18 -13.16 0.74
C LEU A 515 12.73 -12.10 1.71
N PHE A 516 12.22 -12.11 2.94
CA PHE A 516 12.91 -11.54 4.10
C PHE A 516 12.64 -12.43 5.31
N ASP A 517 13.55 -13.35 5.55
CA ASP A 517 13.69 -14.05 6.83
C ASP A 517 15.18 -13.97 7.18
N ASP A 518 15.56 -12.90 7.88
CA ASP A 518 16.86 -12.76 8.54
C ASP A 518 16.62 -11.89 9.79
N THR A 519 16.24 -12.57 10.87
CA THR A 519 16.12 -11.99 12.21
C THR A 519 17.44 -12.19 12.94
N ASP A 520 18.25 -11.13 13.08
CA ASP A 520 19.29 -11.07 14.11
C ASP A 520 19.22 -9.69 14.78
N SER A 521 18.58 -9.65 15.95
CA SER A 521 18.61 -8.51 16.88
C SER A 521 19.18 -8.98 18.21
N PRO A 522 20.33 -8.45 18.67
CA PRO A 522 20.83 -8.71 20.00
C PRO A 522 20.47 -7.56 20.96
N PHE A 523 19.49 -7.77 21.84
CA PHE A 523 19.36 -6.98 23.07
C PHE A 523 19.08 -7.90 24.26
N PRO A 524 19.86 -7.84 25.36
CA PRO A 524 19.60 -8.62 26.55
C PRO A 524 18.61 -7.88 27.47
N ALA A 525 17.44 -8.48 27.70
CA ALA A 525 16.53 -8.06 28.75
C ALA A 525 16.89 -8.78 30.07
N SER A 526 17.55 -8.06 30.98
CA SER A 526 17.68 -8.46 32.39
C SER A 526 16.32 -8.43 33.07
N ARG A 527 15.86 -9.58 33.59
CA ARG A 527 14.69 -9.69 34.48
C ARG A 527 15.17 -10.08 35.89
N PRO A 528 14.65 -9.48 36.97
CA PRO A 528 15.01 -9.85 38.32
C PRO A 528 14.13 -10.99 38.87
N ASP A 529 14.72 -11.73 39.79
CA ASP A 529 14.22 -12.88 40.53
C ASP A 529 12.83 -12.71 41.16
N ARG A 530 12.04 -13.79 41.11
CA ARG A 530 10.95 -14.05 42.06
C ARG A 530 10.99 -15.52 42.53
N PRO A 531 10.74 -15.79 43.82
CA PRO A 531 11.03 -17.07 44.44
C PRO A 531 9.93 -18.11 44.23
N ALA A 532 10.37 -19.36 44.31
CA ALA A 532 9.62 -20.60 44.12
C ALA A 532 8.57 -20.86 45.21
N THR A 533 7.40 -21.33 44.79
CA THR A 533 6.48 -22.12 45.63
C THR A 533 5.86 -23.24 44.81
N ASP A 534 6.24 -24.45 45.19
CA ASP A 534 5.56 -25.76 45.18
C ASP A 534 4.53 -26.15 44.12
N ARG A 535 4.91 -27.24 43.44
CA ARG A 535 4.13 -28.17 42.62
C ARG A 535 3.17 -28.99 43.49
N PRO A 536 2.08 -29.54 42.89
CA PRO A 536 2.10 -30.99 42.69
C PRO A 536 1.65 -31.43 41.29
N ALA A 537 1.84 -32.73 41.06
CA ALA A 537 2.03 -33.39 39.78
C ALA A 537 0.74 -33.84 39.05
N SER A 538 0.95 -34.18 37.78
CA SER A 538 0.33 -35.30 37.02
C SER A 538 -0.86 -34.99 36.10
N ALA A 539 -0.59 -34.87 34.80
CA ALA A 539 -1.30 -35.58 33.71
C ALA A 539 -0.54 -35.45 32.36
N ALA A 540 -0.60 -36.50 31.56
CA ALA A 540 0.19 -36.76 30.33
C ALA A 540 -0.20 -35.90 29.10
N PRO A 541 0.69 -35.75 28.09
CA PRO A 541 0.40 -34.98 26.88
C PRO A 541 -0.30 -35.82 25.80
N ARG A 542 -1.34 -35.24 25.17
CA ARG A 542 -1.92 -35.74 23.92
C ARG A 542 -1.32 -34.97 22.75
N THR A 543 -0.83 -35.71 21.79
CA THR A 543 -0.33 -35.30 20.47
C THR A 543 -1.46 -34.73 19.61
N VAL A 544 -1.30 -33.50 19.13
CA VAL A 544 -2.12 -32.90 18.06
C VAL A 544 -1.17 -32.23 17.07
N ASP A 545 -0.56 -33.04 16.20
CA ASP A 545 0.22 -32.57 15.05
C ASP A 545 -0.04 -33.54 13.88
N LYS A 546 -1.16 -33.34 13.17
CA LYS A 546 -1.38 -33.96 11.84
C LYS A 546 -2.51 -33.38 10.98
N ALA A 547 -3.10 -32.24 11.35
CA ALA A 547 -4.26 -31.69 10.63
C ALA A 547 -3.92 -30.58 9.62
N LEU A 548 -2.69 -30.06 9.60
CA LEU A 548 -2.32 -28.90 8.76
C LEU A 548 -1.57 -29.26 7.46
N GLU A 549 -1.18 -30.52 7.26
CA GLU A 549 -0.37 -30.92 6.10
C GLU A 549 -1.19 -31.30 4.85
N ILE A 550 -2.51 -31.50 4.98
CA ILE A 550 -3.38 -31.92 3.87
C ILE A 550 -3.98 -30.71 3.11
N ALA A 551 -3.96 -29.51 3.68
CA ALA A 551 -4.53 -28.32 3.05
C ALA A 551 -3.62 -27.68 1.97
N ALA A 552 -2.32 -27.97 1.97
CA ALA A 552 -1.36 -27.32 1.06
C ALA A 552 -1.31 -27.95 -0.35
N GLU A 553 -1.84 -29.16 -0.55
CA GLU A 553 -1.70 -29.90 -1.81
C GLU A 553 -2.90 -29.71 -2.76
N ALA A 554 -4.02 -29.17 -2.28
CA ALA A 554 -5.24 -28.96 -3.08
C ALA A 554 -5.23 -27.67 -3.94
N SER A 555 -4.35 -26.71 -3.67
CA SER A 555 -4.34 -25.40 -4.36
C SER A 555 -3.58 -25.35 -5.69
N ARG A 556 -2.96 -26.44 -6.16
CA ARG A 556 -2.14 -26.42 -7.40
C ARG A 556 -2.86 -26.84 -8.68
N LYS A 557 -4.20 -26.96 -8.70
CA LYS A 557 -4.91 -27.54 -9.86
C LYS A 557 -6.20 -26.84 -10.33
N ARG A 558 -6.36 -25.54 -10.09
CA ARG A 558 -7.47 -24.75 -10.66
C ARG A 558 -6.96 -23.55 -11.44
N GLY A 559 -6.59 -23.78 -12.69
CA GLY A 559 -6.50 -22.74 -13.72
C GLY A 559 -7.33 -23.22 -14.89
N ASP A 560 -8.61 -22.80 -14.93
CA ASP A 560 -9.45 -22.69 -16.15
C ASP A 560 -10.93 -22.33 -15.86
N ASP A 561 -11.36 -22.06 -14.62
CA ASP A 561 -12.77 -21.74 -14.31
C ASP A 561 -13.17 -20.26 -14.48
N SER A 562 -12.24 -19.36 -14.83
CA SER A 562 -12.53 -17.93 -14.96
C SER A 562 -13.46 -17.59 -16.14
N ALA A 563 -13.54 -18.45 -17.16
CA ALA A 563 -14.34 -18.19 -18.35
C ALA A 563 -15.84 -18.50 -18.16
N LEU A 564 -16.20 -19.28 -17.14
CA LEU A 564 -17.59 -19.70 -16.91
C LEU A 564 -18.37 -18.66 -16.09
N GLY A 565 -17.71 -17.91 -15.20
CA GLY A 565 -18.33 -16.84 -14.41
C GLY A 565 -18.84 -15.68 -15.29
N ASP A 566 -17.97 -15.19 -16.19
CA ASP A 566 -18.29 -14.08 -17.09
C ASP A 566 -19.42 -14.39 -18.10
N ALA A 567 -19.69 -15.68 -18.36
CA ALA A 567 -20.77 -16.11 -19.24
C ALA A 567 -22.14 -16.14 -18.52
N ILE A 568 -22.16 -16.34 -17.20
CA ILE A 568 -23.39 -16.41 -16.41
C ILE A 568 -23.92 -15.00 -16.10
N ASP A 569 -23.02 -14.06 -15.76
CA ASP A 569 -23.43 -12.67 -15.50
C ASP A 569 -23.99 -11.99 -16.75
N ARG A 570 -23.43 -12.29 -17.94
CA ARG A 570 -23.94 -11.76 -19.21
C ARG A 570 -25.31 -12.34 -19.60
N ALA A 571 -25.64 -13.54 -19.13
CA ALA A 571 -26.94 -14.17 -19.39
C ALA A 571 -28.05 -13.66 -18.45
N LEU A 572 -27.69 -13.12 -17.28
CA LEU A 572 -28.65 -12.54 -16.33
C LEU A 572 -29.07 -11.12 -16.74
N ASP A 573 -28.15 -10.32 -17.30
CA ASP A 573 -28.46 -8.96 -17.78
C ASP A 573 -29.37 -8.94 -19.03
N GLU A 574 -29.38 -9.99 -19.85
CA GLU A 574 -30.25 -10.07 -21.03
C GLU A 574 -31.70 -10.50 -20.70
N ALA A 575 -31.97 -11.00 -19.49
CA ALA A 575 -33.29 -11.47 -19.09
C ALA A 575 -34.21 -10.36 -18.55
N GLU A 576 -33.67 -9.21 -18.15
CA GLU A 576 -34.46 -8.07 -17.67
C GLU A 576 -34.83 -7.11 -18.82
N GLY A 577 -35.81 -7.53 -19.62
CA GLY A 577 -36.46 -6.66 -20.60
C GLY A 577 -37.17 -5.46 -19.95
N PRO A 578 -37.27 -4.31 -20.65
CA PRO A 578 -37.77 -3.07 -20.06
C PRO A 578 -39.26 -3.17 -19.66
N PRO A 579 -39.67 -2.50 -18.56
CA PRO A 579 -41.03 -2.59 -18.06
C PRO A 579 -42.02 -1.95 -19.05
N SER A 580 -43.01 -2.74 -19.47
CA SER A 580 -44.17 -2.32 -20.26
C SER A 580 -44.92 -1.20 -19.55
N SER A 581 -44.96 -0.02 -20.15
CA SER A 581 -45.84 1.07 -19.74
C SER A 581 -47.32 0.72 -19.95
N LYS A 582 -48.12 0.92 -18.92
CA LYS A 582 -49.59 1.02 -18.98
C LYS A 582 -50.03 2.28 -18.25
#